data_AF-A0A7W0KQI9-F1
#
_entry.id   AF-A0A7W0KQI9-F1
#
_cell.length_a   1.000
_cell.length_b   1.000
_cell.length_c   1.000
_cell.angle_alpha   90.00
_cell.angle_beta   90.00
_cell.angle_gamma   90.00
#
_symmetry.space_group_name_H-M   'P 1'
#
loop_
_entity.id
_entity.type
_entity.pdbx_description
1 polymer ?
#
loop_
_entity_poly.entity_id
_entity_poly.type
_entity_poly.pdbx_seq_one_letter_code
_entity_poly.pdbx_strand_id
1 'polypeptide(L)'
;MAAVLASWAAAMLSAGDGAPSPRSYYGTDTRAHAIFVGAALAAALRVRSGAHDRRSTATWSAPVLAPVVSAASLLALLVVWMTVDGQSPWWGHGGMVLVDLAGVGLIGGVVLAPEGPVGRLLSLRPLVALGLVSYSAYLWHWPIDLVLNNARTGLSGAALLGARLVVTGVFGTLSWALVERTFQRQLLPDRRVLALAAAAVVLVLSLVGPLAAGSGRGPDAVAATSPDVSDTLVRRAADPPASAPSTSPRSTVAPATSTPTTLDPARPLKAVVLGDSVAMTVVQPIGRLASERGIELVDASTLGCGVARGGPYRYFGSVKDQTAGCDDWPNRWRGVIDAERPDVVVIVVGRWEVMDRTLDGDYRHVGEPAFDDALRQELRTAIDVASGGGTRVLVTTAPYYLRGERPDGGRWPEDDPARVDRFNVLLREAAADAGPGVAVFDLNAVLGPDGQYTRDIGGVEVRYDGVHLTGAGARLVAPGLFDTIRSIANAPA
;
A
#
# COMPACT_ATOMS: atom_id res chain seq x y z
N MET A 1 23.88 -13.94 26.31
CA MET A 1 24.36 -12.55 26.14
C MET A 1 24.91 -12.31 24.74
N ALA A 2 25.92 -13.05 24.27
CA ALA A 2 26.47 -12.90 22.91
C ALA A 2 25.41 -13.02 21.78
N ALA A 3 24.47 -13.97 21.86
CA ALA A 3 23.41 -14.13 20.87
C ALA A 3 22.38 -12.96 20.85
N VAL A 4 22.12 -12.35 22.01
CA VAL A 4 21.27 -11.16 22.13
C VAL A 4 21.94 -9.96 21.48
N LEU A 5 23.23 -9.76 21.77
CA LEU A 5 24.03 -8.68 21.20
C LEU A 5 24.23 -8.83 19.68
N ALA A 6 24.42 -10.06 19.20
CA ALA A 6 24.53 -10.34 17.77
C ALA A 6 23.20 -10.10 17.02
N SER A 7 22.07 -10.54 17.58
CA SER A 7 20.74 -10.28 17.01
C SER A 7 20.40 -8.79 17.01
N TRP A 8 20.73 -8.07 18.09
CA TRP A 8 20.57 -6.62 18.16
C TRP A 8 21.45 -5.89 17.16
N ALA A 9 22.73 -6.26 17.03
CA ALA A 9 23.64 -5.67 16.06
C ALA A 9 23.13 -5.89 14.62
N ALA A 10 22.60 -7.09 14.31
CA ALA A 10 21.99 -7.36 13.02
C ALA A 10 20.75 -6.48 12.76
N ALA A 11 19.92 -6.25 13.78
CA ALA A 11 18.78 -5.32 13.68
C ALA A 11 19.25 -3.89 13.39
N MET A 12 20.26 -3.39 14.11
CA MET A 12 20.79 -2.02 13.92
C MET A 12 21.41 -1.83 12.53
N LEU A 13 22.18 -2.81 12.07
CA LEU A 13 22.82 -2.76 10.74
C LEU A 13 21.80 -2.87 9.59
N SER A 14 20.62 -3.40 9.87
CA SER A 14 19.51 -3.51 8.90
C SER A 14 18.52 -2.34 8.95
N ALA A 15 18.67 -1.44 9.91
CA ALA A 15 17.88 -0.22 10.03
C ALA A 15 18.53 0.87 9.17
N GLY A 16 17.86 1.27 8.09
CA GLY A 16 18.21 2.49 7.36
C GLY A 16 17.65 3.73 8.07
N ASP A 17 17.88 4.91 7.50
CA ASP A 17 17.41 6.21 8.05
C ASP A 17 15.89 6.42 7.95
N GLY A 18 15.16 5.45 7.38
CA GLY A 18 13.71 5.49 7.15
C GLY A 18 12.93 4.50 8.02
N ALA A 19 11.70 4.18 7.59
CA ALA A 19 10.85 3.20 8.28
C ALA A 19 11.54 1.82 8.39
N PRO A 20 11.16 0.97 9.38
CA PRO A 20 11.78 -0.33 9.58
C PRO A 20 11.73 -1.18 8.31
N SER A 21 12.87 -1.71 7.88
CA SER A 21 12.92 -2.62 6.74
C SER A 21 12.16 -3.92 7.05
N PRO A 22 11.57 -4.61 6.05
CA PRO A 22 10.93 -5.91 6.27
C PRO A 22 11.86 -6.91 6.96
N ARG A 23 13.16 -6.84 6.69
CA ARG A 23 14.17 -7.67 7.35
C ARG A 23 14.38 -7.28 8.82
N SER A 24 14.44 -5.99 9.16
CA SER A 24 14.63 -5.58 10.56
C SER A 24 13.42 -5.97 11.43
N TYR A 25 12.22 -5.99 10.84
CA TYR A 25 10.98 -6.32 11.54
C TYR A 25 10.63 -7.82 11.57
N TYR A 26 10.77 -8.53 10.43
CA TYR A 26 10.38 -9.95 10.29
C TYR A 26 11.55 -10.93 10.33
N GLY A 27 12.80 -10.45 10.29
CA GLY A 27 13.98 -11.30 10.32
C GLY A 27 14.09 -12.10 11.61
N THR A 28 14.29 -13.42 11.51
CA THR A 28 14.55 -14.25 12.68
C THR A 28 15.87 -13.85 13.34
N ASP A 29 16.89 -13.56 12.54
CA ASP A 29 18.21 -13.09 12.99
C ASP A 29 18.10 -11.75 13.75
N THR A 30 17.26 -10.84 13.27
CA THR A 30 17.07 -9.51 13.86
C THR A 30 16.13 -9.52 15.07
N ARG A 31 15.23 -10.50 15.22
CA ARG A 31 14.23 -10.58 16.31
C ARG A 31 14.50 -11.66 17.37
N ALA A 32 15.49 -12.54 17.18
CA ALA A 32 15.80 -13.62 18.13
C ALA A 32 16.18 -13.11 19.53
N HIS A 33 16.65 -11.86 19.65
CA HIS A 33 16.97 -11.25 20.94
C HIS A 33 15.81 -11.32 21.94
N ALA A 34 14.56 -11.10 21.52
CA ALA A 34 13.38 -11.15 22.39
C ALA A 34 13.25 -12.51 23.12
N ILE A 35 13.38 -13.59 22.36
CA ILE A 35 13.29 -14.97 22.89
C ILE A 35 14.44 -15.24 23.85
N PHE A 36 15.67 -14.84 23.49
CA PHE A 36 16.84 -15.09 24.32
C PHE A 36 16.83 -14.30 25.63
N VAL A 37 16.33 -13.06 25.62
CA VAL A 37 16.20 -12.22 26.82
C VAL A 37 15.14 -12.82 27.77
N GLY A 38 14.01 -13.31 27.24
CA GLY A 38 13.02 -14.05 28.03
C GLY A 38 13.57 -15.37 28.60
N ALA A 39 14.29 -16.16 27.81
CA ALA A 39 14.92 -17.41 28.26
C ALA A 39 15.97 -17.16 29.36
N ALA A 40 16.74 -16.08 29.26
CA ALA A 40 17.69 -15.67 30.28
C ALA A 40 17.01 -15.31 31.60
N LEU A 41 15.88 -14.57 31.55
CA LEU A 41 15.07 -14.29 32.74
C LEU A 41 14.57 -15.58 33.39
N ALA A 42 13.99 -16.50 32.61
CA ALA A 42 13.47 -17.77 33.12
C ALA A 42 14.56 -18.60 33.81
N ALA A 43 15.75 -18.70 33.20
CA ALA A 43 16.89 -19.38 33.78
C ALA A 43 17.35 -18.72 35.10
N ALA A 44 17.43 -17.39 35.12
CA ALA A 44 17.81 -16.65 36.32
C ALA A 44 16.82 -16.86 37.48
N LEU A 45 15.51 -16.82 37.20
CA LEU A 45 14.46 -17.09 38.19
C LEU A 45 14.51 -18.54 38.70
N ARG A 46 14.82 -19.50 37.83
CA ARG A 46 14.95 -20.92 38.19
C ARG A 46 16.17 -21.19 39.08
N VAL A 47 17.32 -20.58 38.77
CA VAL A 47 18.53 -20.68 39.60
C VAL A 47 18.27 -20.06 40.97
N ARG A 48 17.60 -18.90 41.02
CA ARG A 48 17.29 -18.20 42.26
C ARG A 48 16.33 -19.00 43.16
N SER A 49 15.27 -19.58 42.58
CA SER A 49 14.33 -20.43 43.33
C SER A 49 14.99 -21.70 43.88
N GLY A 50 15.87 -22.35 43.11
CA GLY A 50 16.65 -23.51 43.59
C GLY A 50 17.73 -23.18 44.63
N ALA A 51 18.26 -21.94 44.62
CA ALA A 51 19.22 -21.47 45.62
C ALA A 51 18.55 -21.04 46.94
N HIS A 52 17.30 -20.56 46.89
CA HIS A 52 16.54 -20.14 48.05
C HIS A 52 16.22 -21.29 49.03
N ASP A 53 16.05 -22.51 48.51
CA ASP A 53 15.91 -23.75 49.30
C ASP A 53 17.19 -24.17 50.04
N ARG A 54 18.36 -23.60 49.71
CA ARG A 54 19.66 -24.01 50.27
C ARG A 54 20.39 -22.94 51.09
N ARG A 55 20.07 -21.65 50.95
CA ARG A 55 20.66 -20.57 51.76
C ARG A 55 19.66 -19.43 52.01
N SER A 56 19.15 -19.37 53.23
CA SER A 56 18.34 -18.29 53.80
C SER A 56 19.16 -17.00 53.99
N THR A 57 19.57 -16.33 52.90
CA THR A 57 20.14 -14.97 52.94
C THR A 57 19.86 -14.17 51.64
N ALA A 58 18.70 -14.33 50.99
CA ALA A 58 18.34 -13.42 49.90
C ALA A 58 17.91 -12.05 50.47
N THR A 59 18.89 -11.15 50.48
CA THR A 59 18.86 -9.68 50.53
C THR A 59 17.49 -9.00 50.61
N TRP A 60 17.34 -8.16 51.65
CA TRP A 60 16.19 -7.31 51.97
C TRP A 60 15.71 -6.34 50.86
N SER A 61 16.41 -6.24 49.74
CA SER A 61 16.11 -5.29 48.64
C SER A 61 15.14 -5.83 47.58
N ALA A 62 15.02 -7.15 47.41
CA ALA A 62 14.13 -7.76 46.41
C ALA A 62 12.62 -7.44 46.57
N PRO A 63 12.02 -7.45 47.78
CA PRO A 63 10.59 -7.19 47.95
C PRO A 63 10.19 -5.73 47.72
N VAL A 64 11.13 -4.79 47.82
CA VAL A 64 10.89 -3.36 47.58
C VAL A 64 11.19 -2.97 46.14
N LEU A 65 12.27 -3.50 45.55
CA LEU A 65 12.68 -3.18 44.19
C LEU A 65 11.76 -3.82 43.13
N ALA A 66 11.26 -5.04 43.36
CA ALA A 66 10.44 -5.74 42.36
C ALA A 66 9.12 -5.02 42.01
N PRO A 67 8.32 -4.50 42.97
CA PRO A 67 7.15 -3.69 42.66
C PRO A 67 7.49 -2.43 41.86
N VAL A 68 8.56 -1.72 42.25
CA VAL A 68 9.00 -0.49 41.54
C VAL A 68 9.42 -0.79 40.11
N VAL A 69 10.20 -1.85 39.89
CA VAL A 69 10.62 -2.27 38.55
C VAL A 69 9.40 -2.65 37.70
N SER A 70 8.48 -3.47 38.23
CA SER A 70 7.27 -3.84 37.47
C SER A 70 6.40 -2.64 37.10
N ALA A 71 6.26 -1.66 38.00
CA ALA A 71 5.48 -0.46 37.75
C ALA A 71 6.16 0.46 36.72
N ALA A 72 7.47 0.67 36.84
CA ALA A 72 8.24 1.45 35.88
C ALA A 72 8.24 0.80 34.49
N SER A 73 8.39 -0.53 34.42
CA SER A 73 8.31 -1.29 33.17
C SER A 73 6.93 -1.21 32.53
N LEU A 74 5.84 -1.38 33.31
CA LEU A 74 4.48 -1.24 32.79
C LEU A 74 4.24 0.17 32.26
N LEU A 75 4.66 1.20 33.00
CA LEU A 75 4.54 2.58 32.57
C LEU A 75 5.33 2.85 31.28
N ALA A 76 6.57 2.36 31.18
CA ALA A 76 7.37 2.51 29.97
C ALA A 76 6.70 1.87 28.75
N LEU A 77 6.14 0.66 28.90
CA LEU A 77 5.39 -0.02 27.83
C LEU A 77 4.14 0.77 27.42
N LEU A 78 3.39 1.32 28.39
CA LEU A 78 2.22 2.16 28.12
C LEU A 78 2.59 3.46 27.42
N VAL A 79 3.68 4.12 27.83
CA VAL A 79 4.18 5.34 27.18
C VAL A 79 4.57 5.03 25.74
N VAL A 80 5.37 3.99 25.50
CA VAL A 80 5.76 3.59 24.14
C VAL A 80 4.53 3.29 23.28
N TRP A 81 3.55 2.56 23.81
CA TRP A 81 2.31 2.26 23.10
C TRP A 81 1.52 3.52 22.71
N MET A 82 1.48 4.54 23.58
CA MET A 82 0.72 5.76 23.32
C MET A 82 1.45 6.80 22.47
N THR A 83 2.79 6.79 22.43
CA THR A 83 3.56 7.89 21.83
C THR A 83 4.39 7.50 20.62
N VAL A 84 4.68 6.22 20.42
CA VAL A 84 5.56 5.77 19.34
C VAL A 84 4.73 5.16 18.20
N ASP A 85 4.83 5.77 17.03
CA ASP A 85 4.21 5.25 15.81
C ASP A 85 4.85 3.92 15.37
N GLY A 86 4.04 3.00 14.83
CA GLY A 86 4.49 1.67 14.40
C GLY A 86 5.52 1.69 13.25
N GLN A 87 5.58 2.77 12.47
CA GLN A 87 6.53 2.98 11.38
C GLN A 87 7.73 3.83 11.80
N SER A 88 7.86 4.17 13.09
CA SER A 88 8.97 4.98 13.58
C SER A 88 10.33 4.30 13.32
N PRO A 89 11.34 5.03 12.78
CA PRO A 89 12.71 4.54 12.67
C PRO A 89 13.28 4.10 14.04
N TRP A 90 12.75 4.64 15.14
CA TRP A 90 13.13 4.28 16.52
C TRP A 90 13.10 2.77 16.79
N TRP A 91 12.16 2.04 16.18
CA TRP A 91 12.10 0.58 16.30
C TRP A 91 13.38 -0.09 15.80
N GLY A 92 13.92 0.40 14.69
CA GLY A 92 15.17 -0.06 14.08
C GLY A 92 16.44 0.45 14.78
N HIS A 93 16.36 1.46 15.65
CA HIS A 93 17.50 2.06 16.37
C HIS A 93 17.56 1.67 17.86
N GLY A 94 16.97 0.53 18.22
CA GLY A 94 17.11 -0.09 19.53
C GLY A 94 15.83 -0.08 20.35
N GLY A 95 14.77 0.57 19.87
CA GLY A 95 13.47 0.61 20.52
C GLY A 95 12.90 -0.78 20.82
N MET A 96 13.08 -1.74 19.91
CA MET A 96 12.65 -3.13 20.13
C MET A 96 13.31 -3.77 21.37
N VAL A 97 14.63 -3.59 21.54
CA VAL A 97 15.35 -4.13 22.71
C VAL A 97 14.90 -3.46 23.99
N LEU A 98 14.64 -2.15 23.98
CA LEU A 98 14.14 -1.43 25.16
C LEU A 98 12.76 -1.97 25.58
N VAL A 99 11.89 -2.26 24.61
CA VAL A 99 10.58 -2.89 24.87
C VAL A 99 10.75 -4.30 25.42
N ASP A 100 11.66 -5.10 24.88
CA ASP A 100 11.92 -6.46 25.40
C ASP A 100 12.46 -6.44 26.83
N LEU A 101 13.37 -5.50 27.15
CA LEU A 101 13.89 -5.31 28.50
C LEU A 101 12.81 -4.83 29.47
N ALA A 102 11.94 -3.92 29.04
CA ALA A 102 10.77 -3.51 29.82
C ALA A 102 9.83 -4.70 30.06
N GLY A 103 9.58 -5.54 29.05
CA GLY A 103 8.81 -6.77 29.19
C GLY A 103 9.42 -7.73 30.22
N VAL A 104 10.74 -7.92 30.19
CA VAL A 104 11.47 -8.72 31.18
C VAL A 104 11.38 -8.12 32.59
N GLY A 105 11.49 -6.80 32.73
CA GLY A 105 11.32 -6.11 34.01
C GLY A 105 9.91 -6.28 34.58
N LEU A 106 8.89 -6.18 33.72
CA LEU A 106 7.49 -6.39 34.10
C LEU A 106 7.24 -7.82 34.57
N ILE A 107 7.58 -8.82 33.75
CA ILE A 107 7.38 -10.24 34.06
C ILE A 107 8.18 -10.62 35.30
N GLY A 108 9.47 -10.25 35.35
CA GLY A 108 10.34 -10.52 36.49
C GLY A 108 9.78 -9.90 37.78
N GLY A 109 9.42 -8.62 37.75
CA GLY A 109 8.89 -7.92 38.93
C GLY A 109 7.58 -8.54 39.45
N VAL A 110 6.66 -8.93 38.56
CA VAL A 110 5.40 -9.59 38.95
C VAL A 110 5.64 -10.99 39.52
N VAL A 111 6.56 -11.78 38.95
CA VAL A 111 6.90 -13.11 39.49
C VAL A 111 7.58 -13.02 40.86
N LEU A 112 8.41 -11.99 41.07
CA LEU A 112 9.13 -11.77 42.32
C LEU A 112 8.25 -11.16 43.44
N ALA A 113 7.22 -10.42 43.08
CA ALA A 113 6.29 -9.75 44.00
C ALA A 113 4.83 -9.88 43.50
N PRO A 114 4.24 -11.09 43.53
CA PRO A 114 2.90 -11.34 42.98
C PRO A 114 1.79 -10.55 43.70
N GLU A 115 1.97 -10.29 45.00
CA GLU A 115 1.06 -9.49 45.82
C GLU A 115 1.21 -7.96 45.61
N GLY A 116 2.15 -7.54 44.77
CA GLY A 116 2.36 -6.12 44.45
C GLY A 116 1.18 -5.52 43.65
N PRO A 117 1.05 -4.18 43.62
CA PRO A 117 -0.06 -3.50 42.94
C PRO A 117 -0.21 -3.89 41.46
N VAL A 118 0.92 -3.99 40.74
CA VAL A 118 0.94 -4.39 39.32
C VAL A 118 0.50 -5.84 39.13
N GLY A 119 0.97 -6.75 39.99
CA GLY A 119 0.56 -8.16 39.97
C GLY A 119 -0.94 -8.32 40.21
N ARG A 120 -1.50 -7.58 41.18
CA ARG A 120 -2.95 -7.57 41.45
C ARG A 120 -3.77 -7.01 40.29
N LEU A 121 -3.31 -5.92 39.67
CA LEU A 121 -3.94 -5.33 38.49
C LEU A 121 -3.98 -6.34 37.34
N LEU A 122 -2.84 -6.94 37.00
CA LEU A 122 -2.74 -7.90 35.89
C LEU A 122 -3.45 -9.24 36.18
N SER A 123 -3.75 -9.54 37.45
CA SER A 123 -4.52 -10.72 37.86
C SER A 123 -6.04 -10.52 37.77
N LEU A 124 -6.52 -9.35 37.34
CA LEU A 124 -7.95 -9.13 37.11
C LEU A 124 -8.47 -10.13 36.06
N ARG A 125 -9.59 -10.79 36.39
CA ARG A 125 -10.23 -11.80 35.53
C ARG A 125 -10.37 -11.41 34.05
N PRO A 126 -10.81 -10.20 33.66
CA PRO A 126 -10.90 -9.84 32.25
C PRO A 126 -9.53 -9.77 31.55
N LEU A 127 -8.48 -9.30 32.25
CA LEU A 127 -7.13 -9.23 31.70
C LEU A 127 -6.52 -10.63 31.57
N VAL A 128 -6.76 -11.50 32.55
CA VAL A 128 -6.36 -12.91 32.47
C VAL A 128 -7.09 -13.61 31.32
N ALA A 129 -8.40 -13.40 31.17
CA ALA A 129 -9.18 -13.98 30.07
C ALA A 129 -8.66 -13.52 28.69
N LEU A 130 -8.36 -12.23 28.55
CA LEU A 130 -7.74 -11.68 27.34
C LEU A 130 -6.35 -12.29 27.09
N GLY A 131 -5.53 -12.41 28.14
CA GLY A 131 -4.20 -13.02 28.06
C GLY A 131 -4.24 -14.47 27.59
N LEU A 132 -5.23 -15.24 28.06
CA LEU A 132 -5.42 -16.64 27.65
C LEU A 132 -5.69 -16.79 26.15
N VAL A 133 -6.47 -15.88 25.55
CA VAL A 133 -6.82 -15.96 24.11
C VAL A 133 -5.90 -15.13 23.22
N SER A 134 -4.97 -14.36 23.79
CA SER A 134 -4.18 -13.34 23.10
C SER A 134 -3.40 -13.87 21.89
N TYR A 135 -2.78 -15.05 22.01
CA TYR A 135 -2.04 -15.66 20.91
C TYR A 135 -2.96 -16.04 19.74
N SER A 136 -4.04 -16.75 20.03
CA SER A 136 -5.04 -17.11 19.03
C SER A 136 -5.69 -15.86 18.39
N ALA A 137 -6.02 -14.84 19.18
CA ALA A 137 -6.54 -13.57 18.66
C ALA A 137 -5.52 -12.86 17.75
N TYR A 138 -4.24 -12.85 18.13
CA TYR A 138 -3.16 -12.30 17.30
C TYR A 138 -3.02 -13.03 15.96
N LEU A 139 -3.25 -14.34 15.89
CA LEU A 139 -3.22 -15.05 14.60
C LEU A 139 -4.43 -14.70 13.72
N TRP A 140 -5.61 -14.56 14.31
CA TRP A 140 -6.85 -14.38 13.56
C TRP A 140 -7.15 -12.93 13.18
N HIS A 141 -6.66 -11.94 13.93
CA HIS A 141 -6.99 -10.53 13.64
C HIS A 141 -6.60 -10.12 12.21
N TRP A 142 -5.42 -10.52 11.73
CA TRP A 142 -4.94 -10.08 10.41
C TRP A 142 -5.76 -10.65 9.24
N PRO A 143 -6.03 -11.97 9.13
CA PRO A 143 -6.95 -12.49 8.11
C PRO A 143 -8.35 -11.88 8.20
N ILE A 144 -8.84 -11.62 9.42
CA ILE A 144 -10.15 -10.99 9.63
C ILE A 144 -10.14 -9.56 9.09
N ASP A 145 -9.11 -8.77 9.36
CA ASP A 145 -9.00 -7.39 8.86
C ASP A 145 -8.92 -7.34 7.32
N LEU A 146 -8.28 -8.34 6.70
CA LEU A 146 -8.24 -8.48 5.23
C LEU A 146 -9.61 -8.81 4.63
N VAL A 147 -10.45 -9.59 5.32
CA VAL A 147 -11.75 -10.02 4.80
C VAL A 147 -12.85 -9.02 5.16
N LEU A 148 -12.88 -8.56 6.40
CA LEU A 148 -13.79 -7.54 6.91
C LEU A 148 -13.13 -6.18 6.70
N ASN A 149 -13.31 -5.65 5.50
CA ASN A 149 -12.87 -4.30 5.13
C ASN A 149 -14.01 -3.51 4.50
N ASN A 150 -13.83 -2.20 4.39
CA ASN A 150 -14.78 -1.24 3.86
C ASN A 150 -15.22 -1.61 2.43
N ALA A 151 -14.26 -2.02 1.59
CA ALA A 151 -14.56 -2.39 0.20
C ALA A 151 -15.48 -3.61 0.05
N ARG A 152 -15.50 -4.52 1.03
CA ARG A 152 -16.34 -5.73 1.01
C ARG A 152 -17.62 -5.59 1.83
N THR A 153 -17.59 -4.80 2.89
CA THR A 153 -18.70 -4.72 3.86
C THR A 153 -19.51 -3.44 3.76
N GLY A 154 -18.97 -2.39 3.13
CA GLY A 154 -19.52 -1.04 3.15
C GLY A 154 -19.43 -0.35 4.52
N LEU A 155 -18.98 -1.05 5.57
CA LEU A 155 -18.81 -0.50 6.91
C LEU A 155 -17.54 0.35 6.99
N SER A 156 -17.58 1.38 7.82
CA SER A 156 -16.43 2.23 8.12
C SER A 156 -16.43 2.65 9.58
N GLY A 157 -15.31 3.22 10.03
CA GLY A 157 -15.20 3.81 11.35
C GLY A 157 -15.41 2.80 12.49
N ALA A 158 -16.10 3.26 13.54
CA ALA A 158 -16.40 2.47 14.72
C ALA A 158 -17.22 1.20 14.44
N ALA A 159 -18.08 1.20 13.41
CA ALA A 159 -18.88 0.04 13.05
C ALA A 159 -18.01 -1.11 12.51
N LEU A 160 -17.06 -0.78 11.61
CA LEU A 160 -16.11 -1.75 11.08
C LEU A 160 -15.15 -2.26 12.17
N LEU A 161 -14.64 -1.35 13.02
CA LEU A 161 -13.79 -1.72 14.15
C LEU A 161 -14.53 -2.68 15.11
N GLY A 162 -15.78 -2.36 15.47
CA GLY A 162 -16.60 -3.22 16.32
C GLY A 162 -16.80 -4.61 15.71
N ALA A 163 -17.09 -4.69 14.41
CA ALA A 163 -17.23 -5.97 13.71
C ALA A 163 -15.92 -6.79 13.76
N ARG A 164 -14.77 -6.17 13.47
CA ARG A 164 -13.45 -6.82 13.53
C ARG A 164 -13.11 -7.34 14.92
N LEU A 165 -13.32 -6.54 15.96
CA LEU A 165 -13.07 -6.93 17.35
C LEU A 165 -13.94 -8.11 17.78
N VAL A 166 -15.23 -8.10 17.42
CA VAL A 166 -16.16 -9.20 17.73
C VAL A 166 -15.75 -10.47 17.01
N VAL A 167 -15.51 -10.42 15.69
CA VAL A 167 -15.15 -11.61 14.91
C VAL A 167 -13.78 -12.15 15.34
N THR A 168 -12.80 -11.28 15.60
CA THR A 168 -11.48 -11.67 16.14
C THR A 168 -11.61 -12.32 17.51
N GLY A 169 -12.43 -11.75 18.39
CA GLY A 169 -12.71 -12.33 19.71
C GLY A 169 -13.34 -13.72 19.61
N VAL A 170 -14.32 -13.90 18.72
CA VAL A 170 -14.99 -15.19 18.50
C VAL A 170 -14.03 -16.23 17.94
N PHE A 171 -13.35 -15.93 16.83
CA PHE A 171 -12.40 -16.87 16.20
C PHE A 171 -11.19 -17.14 17.09
N GLY A 172 -10.66 -16.11 17.75
CA GLY A 172 -9.58 -16.24 18.72
C GLY A 172 -9.96 -17.14 19.90
N THR A 173 -11.17 -16.97 20.46
CA THR A 173 -11.66 -17.80 21.57
C THR A 173 -11.92 -19.25 21.15
N LEU A 174 -12.52 -19.47 19.96
CA LEU A 174 -12.75 -20.82 19.44
C LEU A 174 -11.42 -21.52 19.13
N SER A 175 -10.48 -20.83 18.47
CA SER A 175 -9.14 -21.33 18.19
C SER A 175 -8.40 -21.69 19.48
N TRP A 176 -8.46 -20.81 20.48
CA TRP A 176 -7.86 -21.09 21.79
C TRP A 176 -8.50 -22.32 22.45
N ALA A 177 -9.83 -22.40 22.51
CA ALA A 177 -10.53 -23.45 23.23
C ALA A 177 -10.36 -24.84 22.58
N LEU A 178 -10.32 -24.89 21.25
CA LEU A 178 -10.30 -26.14 20.47
C LEU A 178 -8.89 -26.61 20.13
N VAL A 179 -7.99 -25.68 19.81
CA VAL A 179 -6.63 -25.99 19.34
C VAL A 179 -5.64 -25.77 20.48
N GLU A 180 -5.47 -24.52 20.90
CA GLU A 180 -4.38 -24.11 21.79
C GLU A 180 -4.45 -24.81 23.16
N ARG A 181 -5.62 -24.77 23.80
CA ARG A 181 -5.85 -25.39 25.12
C ARG A 181 -5.70 -26.92 25.08
N THR A 182 -6.05 -27.55 23.95
CA THR A 182 -5.92 -28.99 23.75
C THR A 182 -4.45 -29.40 23.71
N PHE A 183 -3.61 -28.64 23.00
CA PHE A 183 -2.17 -28.90 22.91
C PHE A 183 -1.40 -28.52 24.18
N GLN A 184 -1.76 -27.43 24.85
CA GLN A 184 -1.12 -27.05 26.12
C GLN A 184 -1.29 -28.09 27.24
N ARG A 185 -2.36 -28.90 27.19
CA ARG A 185 -2.62 -29.97 28.18
C ARG A 185 -1.88 -31.28 27.85
N GLN A 186 -1.31 -31.43 26.67
CA GLN A 186 -0.58 -32.62 26.25
C GLN A 186 0.93 -32.33 26.31
N LEU A 187 1.65 -32.96 27.25
CA LEU A 187 3.09 -32.74 27.49
C LEU A 187 3.98 -33.05 26.27
N LEU A 188 3.53 -33.94 25.40
CA LEU A 188 4.11 -34.22 24.09
C LEU A 188 2.97 -34.43 23.09
N PRO A 189 2.93 -33.71 21.96
CA PRO A 189 1.99 -34.03 20.88
C PRO A 189 2.20 -35.50 20.47
N ASP A 190 1.13 -36.21 20.12
CA ASP A 190 1.28 -37.52 19.47
C ASP A 190 2.26 -37.36 18.29
N ARG A 191 3.18 -38.32 18.11
CA ARG A 191 4.10 -38.41 16.97
C ARG A 191 3.38 -38.23 15.62
N ARG A 192 2.10 -38.58 15.54
CA ARG A 192 1.23 -38.30 14.39
C ARG A 192 0.95 -36.82 14.18
N VAL A 193 0.70 -36.06 15.25
CA VAL A 193 0.50 -34.60 15.19
C VAL A 193 1.81 -33.90 14.82
N LEU A 194 2.94 -34.32 15.39
CA LEU A 194 4.26 -33.82 15.01
C LEU A 194 4.54 -34.11 13.52
N ALA A 195 4.22 -35.30 13.04
CA ALA A 195 4.37 -35.65 11.62
C ALA A 195 3.44 -34.83 10.71
N LEU A 196 2.20 -34.58 11.12
CA LEU A 196 1.25 -33.74 10.38
C LEU A 196 1.66 -32.26 10.37
N ALA A 197 2.14 -31.73 11.50
CA ALA A 197 2.67 -30.38 11.59
C ALA A 197 3.94 -30.22 10.74
N ALA A 198 4.86 -31.19 10.79
CA ALA A 198 6.03 -31.22 9.93
C ALA A 198 5.65 -31.32 8.44
N ALA A 199 4.69 -32.17 8.10
CA ALA A 199 4.17 -32.29 6.74
C ALA A 199 3.49 -31.01 6.26
N ALA A 200 2.73 -30.31 7.13
CA ALA A 200 2.12 -29.03 6.82
C ALA A 200 3.18 -27.94 6.62
N VAL A 201 4.21 -27.88 7.45
CA VAL A 201 5.35 -26.97 7.29
C VAL A 201 6.09 -27.27 5.98
N VAL A 202 6.41 -28.53 5.70
CA VAL A 202 7.05 -28.94 4.43
C VAL A 202 6.17 -28.59 3.24
N LEU A 203 4.86 -28.82 3.32
CA LEU A 203 3.90 -28.48 2.27
C LEU A 203 3.85 -26.96 2.03
N VAL A 204 3.75 -26.15 3.09
CA VAL A 204 3.79 -24.68 3.01
C VAL A 204 5.11 -24.21 2.40
N LEU A 205 6.25 -24.72 2.87
CA LEU A 205 7.57 -24.39 2.31
C LEU A 205 7.71 -24.85 0.85
N SER A 206 7.09 -25.95 0.46
CA SER A 206 7.11 -26.49 -0.91
C SER A 206 6.14 -25.78 -1.85
N LEU A 207 5.07 -25.16 -1.34
CA LEU A 207 4.14 -24.31 -2.09
C LEU A 207 4.70 -22.89 -2.28
N VAL A 208 5.43 -22.39 -1.28
CA VAL A 208 6.04 -21.04 -1.29
C VAL A 208 7.40 -21.05 -2.00
N GLY A 209 8.18 -22.12 -1.91
CA GLY A 209 9.51 -22.26 -2.50
C GLY A 209 9.58 -22.05 -4.03
N PRO A 210 8.66 -22.60 -4.83
CA PRO A 210 8.63 -22.39 -6.28
C PRO A 210 8.27 -20.95 -6.68
N LEU A 211 7.48 -20.23 -5.87
CA LEU A 211 7.17 -18.82 -6.09
C LEU A 211 8.40 -17.91 -5.85
N ALA A 212 9.32 -18.31 -4.96
CA ALA A 212 10.58 -17.62 -4.73
C ALA A 212 11.65 -17.97 -5.80
N ALA A 213 11.71 -19.22 -6.25
CA ALA A 213 12.74 -19.66 -7.20
C ALA A 213 12.46 -19.24 -8.67
N GLY A 214 11.19 -19.12 -9.07
CA GLY A 214 10.81 -18.75 -10.44
C GLY A 214 11.00 -17.27 -10.81
N SER A 215 11.35 -16.40 -9.85
CA SER A 215 11.39 -14.94 -10.05
C SER A 215 12.77 -14.30 -9.91
N GLY A 216 13.83 -15.08 -9.65
CA GLY A 216 15.19 -14.54 -9.45
C GLY A 216 15.33 -13.55 -8.28
N ARG A 217 14.30 -13.44 -7.44
CA ARG A 217 14.28 -12.60 -6.24
C ARG A 217 14.49 -13.50 -5.04
N GLY A 218 15.51 -13.20 -4.24
CA GLY A 218 15.80 -13.92 -3.00
C GLY A 218 14.63 -13.88 -1.99
N PRO A 219 14.79 -14.57 -0.85
CA PRO A 219 13.74 -14.75 0.18
C PRO A 219 13.15 -13.45 0.75
N ASP A 220 13.70 -12.28 0.41
CA ASP A 220 13.15 -10.96 0.73
C ASP A 220 11.80 -10.66 0.06
N ALA A 221 11.39 -11.42 -0.96
CA ALA A 221 10.15 -11.18 -1.71
C ALA A 221 8.87 -11.71 -1.03
N VAL A 222 8.96 -12.68 -0.13
CA VAL A 222 7.77 -13.27 0.54
C VAL A 222 7.30 -12.42 1.73
N ALA A 223 8.19 -11.58 2.28
CA ALA A 223 7.83 -10.56 3.28
C ALA A 223 7.27 -9.26 2.65
N ALA A 224 7.17 -9.20 1.32
CA ALA A 224 6.77 -8.00 0.56
C ALA A 224 5.24 -7.91 0.32
N THR A 225 4.40 -8.59 1.10
CA THR A 225 2.94 -8.41 1.05
C THR A 225 2.42 -7.28 1.95
N SER A 226 3.31 -6.39 2.42
CA SER A 226 2.90 -5.09 2.99
C SER A 226 2.51 -4.10 1.87
N PRO A 227 1.59 -3.13 2.10
CA PRO A 227 1.04 -2.27 1.05
C PRO A 227 2.01 -1.26 0.41
N ASP A 228 3.28 -1.22 0.84
CA ASP A 228 4.22 -0.13 0.51
C ASP A 228 5.13 -0.42 -0.70
N VAL A 229 4.81 -1.44 -1.51
CA VAL A 229 5.60 -1.85 -2.69
C VAL A 229 5.57 -0.83 -3.84
N SER A 230 4.83 0.28 -3.70
CA SER A 230 4.90 1.37 -4.68
C SER A 230 6.31 1.99 -4.77
N ASP A 231 7.10 1.99 -3.70
CA ASP A 231 8.39 2.71 -3.69
C ASP A 231 9.52 1.98 -4.44
N THR A 232 9.49 0.65 -4.47
CA THR A 232 10.52 -0.17 -5.14
C THR A 232 10.29 -0.35 -6.64
N LEU A 233 9.03 -0.24 -7.10
CA LEU A 233 8.71 -0.27 -8.53
C LEU A 233 8.94 1.10 -9.19
N VAL A 234 8.72 2.20 -8.46
CA VAL A 234 8.99 3.58 -8.93
C VAL A 234 10.49 3.81 -9.13
N ARG A 235 11.35 3.30 -8.25
CA ARG A 235 12.82 3.47 -8.42
C ARG A 235 13.40 2.73 -9.62
N ARG A 236 12.80 1.61 -10.06
CA ARG A 236 13.30 0.85 -11.23
C ARG A 236 12.89 1.48 -12.56
N ALA A 237 11.90 2.37 -12.57
CA ALA A 237 11.48 3.15 -13.73
C ALA A 237 12.30 4.44 -13.91
N ALA A 238 13.12 4.82 -12.92
CA ALA A 238 13.98 6.00 -12.96
C ALA A 238 15.38 5.72 -13.55
N ASP A 239 15.71 4.45 -13.83
CA ASP A 239 16.93 4.09 -14.55
C ASP A 239 16.66 4.16 -16.06
N PRO A 240 17.35 5.02 -16.83
CA PRO A 240 17.20 5.03 -18.29
C PRO A 240 17.68 3.68 -18.85
N PRO A 241 16.95 3.05 -19.80
CA PRO A 241 17.50 1.90 -20.50
C PRO A 241 18.76 2.33 -21.25
N ALA A 242 19.85 1.61 -21.01
CA ALA A 242 21.12 1.81 -21.70
C ALA A 242 20.91 1.82 -23.22
N SER A 243 21.20 2.97 -23.83
CA SER A 243 21.11 3.22 -25.26
C SER A 243 21.99 2.24 -26.04
N ALA A 244 21.39 1.43 -26.92
CA ALA A 244 22.10 0.79 -28.03
C ALA A 244 22.07 1.74 -29.25
N PRO A 245 23.22 2.04 -29.90
CA PRO A 245 23.24 2.98 -31.02
C PRO A 245 22.75 2.29 -32.30
N SER A 246 21.64 2.77 -32.87
CA SER A 246 21.28 2.49 -34.27
C SER A 246 21.59 3.71 -35.14
N THR A 247 22.66 3.58 -35.91
CA THR A 247 23.10 4.54 -36.93
C THR A 247 22.33 4.33 -38.24
N SER A 248 21.59 5.35 -38.71
CA SER A 248 21.35 5.60 -40.15
C SER A 248 20.68 6.96 -40.39
N PRO A 249 20.79 7.53 -41.61
CA PRO A 249 21.21 8.92 -41.77
C PRO A 249 20.06 9.93 -41.76
N ARG A 250 20.42 11.10 -41.22
CA ARG A 250 19.68 12.35 -41.21
C ARG A 250 19.30 12.77 -42.64
N SER A 251 18.01 12.69 -42.97
CA SER A 251 17.45 13.38 -44.14
C SER A 251 16.80 14.68 -43.67
N THR A 252 17.37 15.79 -44.13
CA THR A 252 16.81 17.15 -43.97
C THR A 252 15.47 17.26 -44.68
N VAL A 253 14.41 17.66 -43.96
CA VAL A 253 13.13 18.07 -44.57
C VAL A 253 12.71 19.41 -43.95
N ALA A 254 12.36 20.32 -44.85
CA ALA A 254 11.89 21.69 -44.61
C ALA A 254 10.49 21.71 -43.93
N PRO A 255 10.05 22.85 -43.37
CA PRO A 255 8.80 22.91 -42.61
C PRO A 255 7.59 22.80 -43.55
N ALA A 256 6.80 21.75 -43.38
CA ALA A 256 5.53 21.59 -44.07
C ALA A 256 4.40 22.18 -43.21
N THR A 257 3.69 23.14 -43.78
CA THR A 257 2.42 23.67 -43.28
C THR A 257 1.38 22.54 -43.30
N SER A 258 0.90 22.11 -42.13
CA SER A 258 -0.10 21.03 -42.02
C SER A 258 -1.50 21.55 -42.33
N THR A 259 -2.10 21.00 -43.38
CA THR A 259 -3.55 21.04 -43.64
C THR A 259 -4.20 19.85 -42.90
N PRO A 260 -5.48 19.92 -42.47
CA PRO A 260 -6.10 18.81 -41.73
C PRO A 260 -6.13 17.56 -42.60
N THR A 261 -5.45 16.51 -42.15
CA THR A 261 -5.36 15.25 -42.88
C THR A 261 -6.65 14.48 -42.67
N THR A 262 -7.44 14.32 -43.73
CA THR A 262 -8.45 13.26 -43.82
C THR A 262 -7.78 11.92 -43.54
N LEU A 263 -8.26 11.18 -42.52
CA LEU A 263 -7.74 9.87 -42.15
C LEU A 263 -7.63 8.95 -43.38
N ASP A 264 -6.45 8.35 -43.58
CA ASP A 264 -6.26 7.31 -44.60
C ASP A 264 -6.94 6.03 -44.12
N PRO A 265 -8.02 5.56 -44.78
CA PRO A 265 -8.74 4.35 -44.36
C PRO A 265 -7.90 3.06 -44.45
N ALA A 266 -6.70 3.11 -45.06
CA ALA A 266 -5.81 1.96 -45.19
C ALA A 266 -4.88 1.72 -43.99
N ARG A 267 -4.73 2.67 -43.06
CA ARG A 267 -3.89 2.50 -41.85
C ARG A 267 -4.72 2.44 -40.57
N PRO A 268 -4.28 1.68 -39.55
CA PRO A 268 -4.91 1.69 -38.23
C PRO A 268 -4.95 3.11 -37.66
N LEU A 269 -6.02 3.42 -36.93
CA LEU A 269 -6.14 4.65 -36.15
C LEU A 269 -5.17 4.59 -34.98
N LYS A 270 -4.19 5.49 -34.94
CA LYS A 270 -3.18 5.51 -33.87
C LYS A 270 -3.64 6.41 -32.73
N ALA A 271 -3.78 5.84 -31.54
CA ALA A 271 -4.09 6.56 -30.32
C ALA A 271 -2.96 6.41 -29.29
N VAL A 272 -2.38 7.53 -28.88
CA VAL A 272 -1.37 7.60 -27.82
C VAL A 272 -2.06 7.84 -26.49
N VAL A 273 -1.72 7.06 -25.47
CA VAL A 273 -2.32 7.12 -24.14
C VAL A 273 -1.31 7.72 -23.16
N LEU A 274 -1.67 8.85 -22.57
CA LEU A 274 -0.89 9.60 -21.61
C LEU A 274 -1.55 9.51 -20.22
N GLY A 275 -0.74 9.32 -19.18
CA GLY A 275 -1.25 9.18 -17.82
C GLY A 275 -0.26 8.45 -16.92
N ASP A 276 -0.79 7.61 -16.04
CA ASP A 276 -0.04 6.91 -14.99
C ASP A 276 -0.31 5.38 -14.98
N SER A 277 -0.15 4.74 -13.81
CA SER A 277 -0.45 3.32 -13.65
C SER A 277 -1.93 2.98 -13.89
N VAL A 278 -2.88 3.91 -13.66
CA VAL A 278 -4.29 3.74 -14.00
C VAL A 278 -4.43 3.69 -15.52
N ALA A 279 -3.85 4.64 -16.24
CA ALA A 279 -3.83 4.68 -17.71
C ALA A 279 -3.31 3.36 -18.30
N MET A 280 -2.14 2.93 -17.83
CA MET A 280 -1.52 1.65 -18.18
C MET A 280 -2.48 0.47 -18.00
N THR A 281 -3.14 0.37 -16.84
CA THR A 281 -4.07 -0.76 -16.56
C THR A 281 -5.39 -0.68 -17.31
N VAL A 282 -5.78 0.50 -17.80
CA VAL A 282 -6.92 0.65 -18.71
C VAL A 282 -6.57 0.11 -20.10
N VAL A 283 -5.38 0.40 -20.63
CA VAL A 283 -5.10 0.21 -22.08
C VAL A 283 -4.25 -1.02 -22.42
N GLN A 284 -3.28 -1.40 -21.58
CA GLN A 284 -2.43 -2.57 -21.88
C GLN A 284 -3.22 -3.87 -22.04
N PRO A 285 -4.21 -4.21 -21.19
CA PRO A 285 -4.94 -5.47 -21.32
C PRO A 285 -5.84 -5.56 -22.57
N ILE A 286 -6.10 -4.42 -23.23
CA ILE A 286 -7.04 -4.31 -24.34
C ILE A 286 -6.36 -3.96 -25.67
N GLY A 287 -5.03 -3.82 -25.70
CA GLY A 287 -4.27 -3.48 -26.91
C GLY A 287 -4.56 -4.41 -28.08
N ARG A 288 -4.57 -5.74 -27.84
CA ARG A 288 -4.93 -6.72 -28.89
C ARG A 288 -6.36 -6.53 -29.40
N LEU A 289 -7.32 -6.33 -28.50
CA LEU A 289 -8.73 -6.09 -28.87
C LEU A 289 -8.88 -4.79 -29.67
N ALA A 290 -8.08 -3.77 -29.35
CA ALA A 290 -8.03 -2.52 -30.10
C ALA A 290 -7.48 -2.76 -31.50
N SER A 291 -6.40 -3.53 -31.65
CA SER A 291 -5.79 -3.84 -32.95
C SER A 291 -6.72 -4.65 -33.85
N GLU A 292 -7.45 -5.63 -33.30
CA GLU A 292 -8.51 -6.38 -34.01
C GLU A 292 -9.65 -5.46 -34.51
N ARG A 293 -9.73 -4.26 -33.94
CA ARG A 293 -10.71 -3.20 -34.23
C ARG A 293 -10.11 -2.04 -35.03
N GLY A 294 -8.89 -2.19 -35.55
CA GLY A 294 -8.22 -1.18 -36.37
C GLY A 294 -7.69 0.03 -35.58
N ILE A 295 -7.47 -0.12 -34.27
CA ILE A 295 -6.90 0.91 -33.40
C ILE A 295 -5.54 0.43 -32.89
N GLU A 296 -4.50 1.21 -33.11
CA GLU A 296 -3.19 1.03 -32.48
C GLU A 296 -3.14 1.87 -31.20
N LEU A 297 -3.09 1.21 -30.04
CA LEU A 297 -2.90 1.87 -28.74
C LEU A 297 -1.43 1.91 -28.38
N VAL A 298 -0.87 3.10 -28.24
CA VAL A 298 0.49 3.33 -27.77
C VAL A 298 0.43 3.80 -26.32
N ASP A 299 0.89 2.96 -25.39
CA ASP A 299 0.96 3.30 -23.96
C ASP A 299 2.22 4.12 -23.67
N ALA A 300 2.03 5.38 -23.29
CA ALA A 300 3.08 6.32 -22.90
C ALA A 300 2.90 6.82 -21.46
N SER A 301 2.34 5.96 -20.60
CA SER A 301 2.10 6.26 -19.19
C SER A 301 3.39 6.43 -18.39
N THR A 302 3.41 7.38 -17.46
CA THR A 302 4.47 7.52 -16.44
C THR A 302 3.92 7.15 -15.06
N LEU A 303 4.35 6.01 -14.53
CA LEU A 303 3.86 5.51 -13.24
C LEU A 303 4.14 6.52 -12.12
N GLY A 304 3.10 6.83 -11.34
CA GLY A 304 3.23 7.74 -10.20
C GLY A 304 3.10 9.23 -10.53
N CYS A 305 2.95 9.60 -11.81
CA CYS A 305 2.87 11.01 -12.21
C CYS A 305 1.46 11.38 -12.68
N GLY A 306 0.91 12.44 -12.09
CA GLY A 306 -0.25 13.16 -12.61
C GLY A 306 0.15 14.39 -13.44
N VAL A 307 -0.84 15.25 -13.70
CA VAL A 307 -0.67 16.59 -14.25
C VAL A 307 -0.56 17.66 -13.16
N ALA A 308 -1.07 17.38 -11.95
CA ALA A 308 -0.82 18.25 -10.80
C ALA A 308 0.70 18.28 -10.50
N ARG A 309 1.27 19.49 -10.45
CA ARG A 309 2.70 19.72 -10.23
C ARG A 309 2.99 20.28 -8.83
N GLY A 310 4.24 20.18 -8.42
CA GLY A 310 4.71 20.67 -7.12
C GLY A 310 4.50 19.68 -5.98
N GLY A 311 5.03 19.96 -4.80
CA GLY A 311 4.96 19.06 -3.67
C GLY A 311 5.66 19.65 -2.45
N PRO A 312 5.63 18.94 -1.31
CA PRO A 312 5.20 17.55 -1.13
C PRO A 312 3.68 17.30 -1.24
N TYR A 313 3.28 16.03 -1.32
CA TYR A 313 1.89 15.57 -1.26
C TYR A 313 1.72 14.52 -0.15
N ARG A 314 0.48 14.29 0.29
CA ARG A 314 0.15 13.22 1.26
C ARG A 314 -0.47 12.03 0.56
N TYR A 315 -0.02 10.86 0.96
CA TYR A 315 -0.47 9.59 0.41
C TYR A 315 -0.51 8.52 1.49
N PHE A 316 -1.70 8.00 1.79
CA PHE A 316 -1.93 7.03 2.86
C PHE A 316 -1.32 7.46 4.20
N GLY A 317 -1.44 8.76 4.52
CA GLY A 317 -0.97 9.35 5.79
C GLY A 317 0.50 9.71 5.81
N SER A 318 1.26 9.30 4.80
CA SER A 318 2.67 9.63 4.64
C SER A 318 2.85 10.87 3.78
N VAL A 319 3.75 11.76 4.19
CA VAL A 319 4.22 12.86 3.34
C VAL A 319 5.24 12.30 2.36
N LYS A 320 5.04 12.56 1.07
CA LYS A 320 5.94 12.15 -0.01
C LYS A 320 6.34 13.37 -0.84
N ASP A 321 7.60 13.43 -1.20
CA ASP A 321 8.07 14.41 -2.17
C ASP A 321 7.56 14.05 -3.56
N GLN A 322 7.39 15.07 -4.40
CA GLN A 322 7.06 14.88 -5.81
C GLN A 322 8.17 14.04 -6.46
N THR A 323 7.78 12.95 -7.11
CA THR A 323 8.75 12.06 -7.76
C THR A 323 9.53 12.84 -8.82
N ALA A 324 10.86 12.69 -8.81
CA ALA A 324 11.75 13.41 -9.70
C ALA A 324 11.32 13.23 -11.17
N GLY A 325 11.21 14.34 -11.89
CA GLY A 325 10.80 14.37 -13.28
C GLY A 325 9.29 14.37 -13.52
N CYS A 326 8.41 14.14 -12.54
CA CYS A 326 6.97 14.24 -12.79
C CYS A 326 6.53 15.65 -13.22
N ASP A 327 7.18 16.70 -12.70
CA ASP A 327 6.84 18.09 -13.05
C ASP A 327 7.22 18.48 -14.49
N ASP A 328 8.08 17.70 -15.15
CA ASP A 328 8.47 17.89 -16.56
C ASP A 328 7.55 17.13 -17.53
N TRP A 329 6.38 16.68 -17.07
CA TRP A 329 5.39 16.00 -17.91
C TRP A 329 5.05 16.79 -19.20
N PRO A 330 4.98 18.14 -19.24
CA PRO A 330 4.63 18.84 -20.49
C PRO A 330 5.64 18.59 -21.60
N ASN A 331 6.94 18.61 -21.28
CA ASN A 331 7.99 18.38 -22.27
C ASN A 331 8.06 16.91 -22.69
N ARG A 332 7.88 15.99 -21.74
CA ARG A 332 7.79 14.56 -22.03
C ARG A 332 6.62 14.25 -22.97
N TRP A 333 5.43 14.78 -22.70
CA TRP A 333 4.24 14.54 -23.50
C TRP A 333 4.41 15.09 -24.91
N ARG A 334 4.95 16.31 -25.08
CA ARG A 334 5.29 16.85 -26.41
C ARG A 334 6.24 15.92 -27.17
N GLY A 335 7.30 15.45 -26.53
CA GLY A 335 8.26 14.55 -27.15
C GLY A 335 7.62 13.24 -27.64
N VAL A 336 6.69 12.67 -26.87
CA VAL A 336 5.93 11.48 -27.27
C VAL A 336 5.00 11.79 -28.46
N ILE A 337 4.25 12.90 -28.40
CA ILE A 337 3.31 13.29 -29.46
C ILE A 337 4.05 13.54 -30.78
N ASP A 338 5.18 14.25 -30.73
CA ASP A 338 6.01 14.54 -31.90
C ASP A 338 6.61 13.27 -32.50
N ALA A 339 7.04 12.32 -31.66
CA ALA A 339 7.61 11.05 -32.11
C ALA A 339 6.55 10.12 -32.72
N GLU A 340 5.40 10.00 -32.08
CA GLU A 340 4.36 9.04 -32.47
C GLU A 340 3.44 9.52 -33.58
N ARG A 341 3.24 10.85 -33.67
CA ARG A 341 2.27 11.51 -34.57
C ARG A 341 0.90 10.84 -34.55
N PRO A 342 0.22 10.82 -33.38
CA PRO A 342 -1.05 10.13 -33.22
C PRO A 342 -2.20 10.84 -33.94
N ASP A 343 -3.26 10.09 -34.24
CA ASP A 343 -4.53 10.65 -34.69
C ASP A 343 -5.36 11.18 -33.50
N VAL A 344 -5.23 10.50 -32.35
CA VAL A 344 -5.90 10.86 -31.09
C VAL A 344 -4.92 10.72 -29.92
N VAL A 345 -4.93 11.68 -29.00
CA VAL A 345 -4.29 11.55 -27.69
C VAL A 345 -5.36 11.25 -26.65
N VAL A 346 -5.20 10.17 -25.89
CA VAL A 346 -6.07 9.79 -24.77
C VAL A 346 -5.38 10.16 -23.46
N ILE A 347 -5.99 11.02 -22.66
CA ILE A 347 -5.47 11.42 -21.34
C ILE A 347 -6.27 10.69 -20.26
N VAL A 348 -5.58 9.87 -19.47
CA VAL A 348 -6.13 9.15 -18.31
C VAL A 348 -5.37 9.57 -17.06
N VAL A 349 -5.95 10.51 -16.32
CA VAL A 349 -5.40 11.08 -15.08
C VAL A 349 -6.50 11.19 -14.02
N GLY A 350 -6.13 11.46 -12.77
CA GLY A 350 -7.07 11.72 -11.67
C GLY A 350 -6.57 11.24 -10.32
N ARG A 351 -5.81 10.13 -10.25
CA ARG A 351 -5.40 9.55 -8.97
C ARG A 351 -4.49 10.48 -8.17
N TRP A 352 -3.59 11.18 -8.84
CA TRP A 352 -2.62 12.09 -8.20
C TRP A 352 -3.18 13.49 -7.97
N GLU A 353 -4.24 13.85 -8.69
CA GLU A 353 -4.93 15.14 -8.60
C GLU A 353 -5.86 15.26 -7.38
N VAL A 354 -6.32 14.13 -6.84
CA VAL A 354 -7.22 14.10 -5.66
C VAL A 354 -6.50 14.07 -4.31
N MET A 355 -5.15 14.08 -4.31
CA MET A 355 -4.32 14.05 -3.11
C MET A 355 -4.26 15.43 -2.44
N ASP A 356 -3.94 15.45 -1.14
CA ASP A 356 -3.48 16.70 -0.53
C ASP A 356 -2.08 17.03 -1.07
N ARG A 357 -1.90 18.25 -1.57
CA ARG A 357 -0.64 18.70 -2.15
C ARG A 357 -0.35 20.14 -1.72
N THR A 358 0.91 20.46 -1.51
CA THR A 358 1.27 21.83 -1.16
C THR A 358 1.08 22.77 -2.34
N LEU A 359 0.33 23.85 -2.13
CA LEU A 359 0.18 24.99 -3.03
C LEU A 359 0.47 26.25 -2.20
N ASP A 360 1.42 27.06 -2.66
CA ASP A 360 1.90 28.26 -1.95
C ASP A 360 2.36 28.01 -0.49
N GLY A 361 2.88 26.81 -0.22
CA GLY A 361 3.41 26.41 1.10
C GLY A 361 2.41 25.73 2.02
N ASP A 362 1.11 25.77 1.71
CA ASP A 362 0.06 25.11 2.49
C ASP A 362 -0.44 23.85 1.79
N TYR A 363 -0.80 22.81 2.56
CA TYR A 363 -1.52 21.66 1.99
C TYR A 363 -2.92 22.08 1.58
N ARG A 364 -3.24 21.81 0.32
CA ARG A 364 -4.54 22.07 -0.32
C ARG A 364 -4.99 20.82 -1.06
N HIS A 365 -6.26 20.78 -1.43
CA HIS A 365 -6.81 19.70 -2.24
C HIS A 365 -7.95 20.17 -3.14
N VAL A 366 -8.32 19.30 -4.09
CA VAL A 366 -9.49 19.51 -4.96
C VAL A 366 -10.77 19.67 -4.13
N GLY A 367 -11.57 20.68 -4.44
CA GLY A 367 -12.68 21.19 -3.64
C GLY A 367 -12.38 22.52 -2.94
N GLU A 368 -11.11 22.91 -2.82
CA GLU A 368 -10.73 24.23 -2.34
C GLU A 368 -10.53 25.19 -3.54
N PRO A 369 -11.10 26.42 -3.52
CA PRO A 369 -11.10 27.31 -4.68
C PRO A 369 -9.71 27.56 -5.31
N ALA A 370 -8.70 27.86 -4.48
CA ALA A 370 -7.35 28.14 -4.98
C ALA A 370 -6.70 26.91 -5.65
N PHE A 371 -6.94 25.72 -5.12
CA PHE A 371 -6.43 24.49 -5.71
C PHE A 371 -7.21 24.09 -6.96
N ASP A 372 -8.53 24.27 -6.95
CA ASP A 372 -9.38 24.04 -8.11
C ASP A 372 -8.96 24.90 -9.31
N ASP A 373 -8.65 26.19 -9.06
CA ASP A 373 -8.17 27.10 -10.10
C ASP A 373 -6.80 26.66 -10.65
N ALA A 374 -5.86 26.29 -9.78
CA ALA A 374 -4.54 25.80 -10.19
C ALA A 374 -4.65 24.48 -10.97
N LEU A 375 -5.46 23.54 -10.47
CA LEU A 375 -5.66 22.24 -11.09
C LEU A 375 -6.37 22.34 -12.45
N ARG A 376 -7.36 23.23 -12.58
CA ARG A 376 -8.02 23.49 -13.87
C ARG A 376 -7.03 24.07 -14.89
N GLN A 377 -6.09 24.92 -14.47
CA GLN A 377 -5.02 25.43 -15.35
C GLN A 377 -4.06 24.31 -15.79
N GLU A 378 -3.68 23.39 -14.90
CA GLU A 378 -2.86 22.22 -15.26
C GLU A 378 -3.60 21.29 -16.22
N LEU A 379 -4.88 20.99 -15.97
CA LEU A 379 -5.72 20.21 -16.87
C LEU A 379 -5.84 20.88 -18.24
N ARG A 380 -6.01 22.20 -18.27
CA ARG A 380 -6.03 22.96 -19.52
C ARG A 380 -4.70 22.87 -20.27
N THR A 381 -3.59 23.04 -19.56
CA THR A 381 -2.24 22.89 -20.11
C THR A 381 -2.03 21.48 -20.67
N ALA A 382 -2.54 20.45 -20.00
CA ALA A 382 -2.44 19.07 -20.44
C ALA A 382 -3.18 18.84 -21.76
N ILE A 383 -4.39 19.39 -21.89
CA ILE A 383 -5.17 19.34 -23.12
C ILE A 383 -4.48 20.14 -24.24
N ASP A 384 -3.99 21.34 -23.96
CA ASP A 384 -3.30 22.18 -24.96
C ASP A 384 -2.02 21.48 -25.48
N VAL A 385 -1.23 20.87 -24.59
CA VAL A 385 -0.07 20.05 -24.96
C VAL A 385 -0.48 18.85 -25.81
N ALA A 386 -1.52 18.11 -25.41
CA ALA A 386 -2.04 16.96 -26.14
C ALA A 386 -2.61 17.31 -27.51
N SER A 387 -3.19 18.50 -27.65
CA SER A 387 -3.77 19.02 -28.90
C SER A 387 -2.73 19.57 -29.88
N GLY A 388 -1.44 19.53 -29.52
CA GLY A 388 -0.34 20.01 -30.36
C GLY A 388 -0.42 19.48 -31.79
N GLY A 389 -0.26 20.37 -32.77
CA GLY A 389 -0.36 20.03 -34.19
C GLY A 389 -1.79 19.80 -34.72
N GLY A 390 -2.83 20.14 -33.95
CA GLY A 390 -4.23 19.92 -34.32
C GLY A 390 -4.75 18.52 -33.99
N THR A 391 -4.02 17.79 -33.15
CA THR A 391 -4.36 16.43 -32.72
C THR A 391 -5.64 16.43 -31.89
N ARG A 392 -6.52 15.44 -32.11
CA ARG A 392 -7.75 15.29 -31.32
C ARG A 392 -7.44 14.74 -29.94
N VAL A 393 -8.14 15.22 -28.91
CA VAL A 393 -7.87 14.84 -27.52
C VAL A 393 -9.10 14.19 -26.90
N LEU A 394 -8.92 12.98 -26.37
CA LEU A 394 -9.91 12.31 -25.54
C LEU A 394 -9.46 12.34 -24.08
N VAL A 395 -10.18 13.02 -23.21
CA VAL A 395 -9.94 12.95 -21.76
C VAL A 395 -10.88 11.95 -21.11
N THR A 396 -10.44 11.23 -20.09
CA THR A 396 -11.30 10.33 -19.32
C THR A 396 -11.59 10.88 -17.92
N THR A 397 -12.82 10.74 -17.44
CA THR A 397 -13.12 11.02 -16.02
C THR A 397 -12.36 10.05 -15.09
N ALA A 398 -11.99 10.50 -13.91
CA ALA A 398 -11.40 9.64 -12.88
C ALA A 398 -12.46 8.70 -12.28
N PRO A 399 -12.21 7.39 -12.19
CA PRO A 399 -13.07 6.49 -11.45
C PRO A 399 -12.95 6.73 -9.94
N TYR A 400 -13.95 6.28 -9.17
CA TYR A 400 -13.83 6.25 -7.71
C TYR A 400 -12.71 5.30 -7.26
N TYR A 401 -12.10 5.62 -6.11
CA TYR A 401 -11.00 4.87 -5.51
C TYR A 401 -11.37 4.33 -4.14
N LEU A 402 -10.81 3.17 -3.77
CA LEU A 402 -10.87 2.63 -2.41
C LEU A 402 -9.72 1.63 -2.18
N ARG A 403 -8.51 2.16 -1.99
CA ARG A 403 -7.29 1.36 -1.87
C ARG A 403 -7.08 0.83 -0.46
N GLY A 404 -7.47 1.60 0.55
CA GLY A 404 -7.18 1.26 1.92
C GLY A 404 -8.03 2.00 2.94
N GLU A 405 -7.80 1.65 4.19
CA GLU A 405 -8.46 2.26 5.34
C GLU A 405 -7.44 2.97 6.20
N ARG A 406 -7.88 4.05 6.82
CA ARG A 406 -7.13 4.72 7.88
C ARG A 406 -7.16 3.86 9.16
N PRO A 407 -6.26 4.12 10.12
CA PRO A 407 -6.28 3.45 11.42
C PRO A 407 -7.62 3.56 12.18
N ASP A 408 -8.39 4.61 11.92
CA ASP A 408 -9.73 4.81 12.49
C ASP A 408 -10.84 4.06 11.74
N GLY A 409 -10.52 3.29 10.69
CA GLY A 409 -11.47 2.62 9.80
C GLY A 409 -12.16 3.56 8.80
N GLY A 410 -11.76 4.83 8.74
CA GLY A 410 -12.22 5.81 7.76
C GLY A 410 -11.54 5.64 6.40
N ARG A 411 -12.04 6.38 5.41
CA ARG A 411 -11.41 6.48 4.09
C ARG A 411 -10.22 7.44 4.14
N TRP A 412 -9.22 7.18 3.31
CA TRP A 412 -8.18 8.16 3.04
C TRP A 412 -8.77 9.34 2.26
N PRO A 413 -8.29 10.59 2.48
CA PRO A 413 -8.82 11.75 1.75
C PRO A 413 -8.80 11.59 0.23
N GLU A 414 -7.75 10.99 -0.33
CA GLU A 414 -7.61 10.69 -1.76
C GLU A 414 -8.54 9.56 -2.27
N ASP A 415 -9.23 8.86 -1.38
CA ASP A 415 -10.27 7.86 -1.67
C ASP A 415 -11.69 8.40 -1.39
N ASP A 416 -11.82 9.71 -1.11
CA ASP A 416 -13.11 10.38 -0.92
C ASP A 416 -13.81 10.60 -2.28
N PRO A 417 -15.02 10.05 -2.48
CA PRO A 417 -15.75 10.25 -3.73
C PRO A 417 -16.03 11.71 -4.05
N ALA A 418 -16.20 12.60 -3.05
CA ALA A 418 -16.44 14.01 -3.29
C ALA A 418 -15.27 14.70 -4.00
N ARG A 419 -14.03 14.27 -3.72
CA ARG A 419 -12.83 14.77 -4.41
C ARG A 419 -12.79 14.32 -5.86
N VAL A 420 -13.17 13.06 -6.12
CA VAL A 420 -13.28 12.50 -7.48
C VAL A 420 -14.36 13.22 -8.27
N ASP A 421 -15.51 13.48 -7.66
CA ASP A 421 -16.61 14.21 -8.28
C ASP A 421 -16.18 15.63 -8.66
N ARG A 422 -15.54 16.35 -7.73
CA ARG A 422 -15.04 17.70 -8.00
C ARG A 422 -13.96 17.71 -9.08
N PHE A 423 -13.01 16.76 -9.03
CA PHE A 423 -12.02 16.59 -10.09
C PHE A 423 -12.67 16.39 -11.46
N ASN A 424 -13.68 15.52 -11.54
CA ASN A 424 -14.41 15.24 -12.77
C ASN A 424 -15.23 16.43 -13.28
N VAL A 425 -15.64 17.35 -12.42
CA VAL A 425 -16.21 18.64 -12.83
C VAL A 425 -15.13 19.51 -13.48
N LEU A 426 -13.99 19.71 -12.83
CA LEU A 426 -12.89 20.54 -13.35
C LEU A 426 -12.34 20.00 -14.69
N LEU A 427 -12.25 18.67 -14.84
CA LEU A 427 -11.82 18.04 -16.09
C LEU A 427 -12.81 18.29 -17.23
N ARG A 428 -14.12 18.22 -16.96
CA ARG A 428 -15.15 18.54 -17.96
C ARG A 428 -15.16 20.03 -18.32
N GLU A 429 -14.97 20.91 -17.34
CA GLU A 429 -14.83 22.36 -17.58
C GLU A 429 -13.60 22.66 -18.47
N ALA A 430 -12.43 22.11 -18.13
CA ALA A 430 -11.22 22.29 -18.93
C ALA A 430 -11.37 21.75 -20.37
N ALA A 431 -12.05 20.60 -20.54
CA ALA A 431 -12.36 20.04 -21.86
C ALA A 431 -13.34 20.91 -22.65
N ALA A 432 -14.39 21.43 -22.02
CA ALA A 432 -15.36 22.31 -22.67
C ALA A 432 -14.70 23.62 -23.13
N ASP A 433 -13.82 24.20 -22.32
CA ASP A 433 -13.06 25.42 -22.65
C ASP A 433 -12.11 25.18 -23.84
N ALA A 434 -11.64 23.94 -24.07
CA ALA A 434 -10.65 23.60 -25.10
C ALA A 434 -11.21 23.55 -26.52
N GLY A 435 -12.53 23.45 -26.66
CA GLY A 435 -13.21 23.53 -27.95
C GLY A 435 -13.45 22.16 -28.61
N PRO A 436 -13.86 22.14 -29.89
CA PRO A 436 -14.47 20.98 -30.54
C PRO A 436 -13.49 19.83 -30.86
N GLY A 437 -12.19 20.05 -30.71
CA GLY A 437 -11.15 19.03 -30.87
C GLY A 437 -11.02 18.07 -29.68
N VAL A 438 -11.82 18.27 -28.62
CA VAL A 438 -11.72 17.56 -27.34
C VAL A 438 -13.04 16.86 -27.02
N ALA A 439 -12.96 15.60 -26.60
CA ALA A 439 -14.10 14.84 -26.09
C ALA A 439 -13.80 14.27 -24.71
N VAL A 440 -14.88 13.97 -23.96
CA VAL A 440 -14.80 13.34 -22.64
C VAL A 440 -15.39 11.94 -22.72
N PHE A 441 -14.63 10.94 -22.28
CA PHE A 441 -15.14 9.58 -22.03
C PHE A 441 -15.40 9.38 -20.54
N ASP A 442 -16.63 9.01 -20.19
CA ASP A 442 -17.03 8.87 -18.79
C ASP A 442 -16.62 7.52 -18.18
N LEU A 443 -15.31 7.35 -17.96
CA LEU A 443 -14.72 6.17 -17.34
C LEU A 443 -15.24 5.96 -15.90
N ASN A 444 -15.56 7.04 -15.19
CA ASN A 444 -16.20 6.99 -13.88
C ASN A 444 -17.55 6.26 -13.92
N ALA A 445 -18.45 6.66 -14.82
CA ALA A 445 -19.76 6.03 -14.95
C ALA A 445 -19.67 4.53 -15.34
N VAL A 446 -18.69 4.17 -16.18
CA VAL A 446 -18.46 2.76 -16.56
C VAL A 446 -17.99 1.91 -15.38
N LEU A 447 -17.17 2.48 -14.49
CA LEU A 447 -16.52 1.75 -13.40
C LEU A 447 -17.17 1.96 -12.03
N GLY A 448 -18.17 2.83 -11.95
CA GLY A 448 -19.01 3.08 -10.78
C GLY A 448 -20.47 3.30 -11.21
N PRO A 449 -21.13 2.29 -11.81
CA PRO A 449 -22.46 2.43 -12.41
C PRO A 449 -23.54 2.88 -11.41
N ASP A 450 -23.36 2.59 -10.12
CA ASP A 450 -24.28 2.98 -9.05
C ASP A 450 -23.90 4.32 -8.38
N GLY A 451 -22.98 5.09 -8.97
CA GLY A 451 -22.50 6.36 -8.40
C GLY A 451 -21.58 6.18 -7.18
N GLN A 452 -20.94 5.02 -7.05
CA GLN A 452 -20.04 4.69 -5.94
C GLN A 452 -18.95 3.73 -6.40
N TYR A 453 -17.86 3.68 -5.65
CA TYR A 453 -16.81 2.70 -5.88
C TYR A 453 -17.38 1.28 -5.83
N THR A 454 -17.05 0.47 -6.83
CA THR A 454 -17.26 -0.98 -6.78
C THR A 454 -16.00 -1.74 -7.19
N ARG A 455 -15.82 -2.91 -6.57
CA ARG A 455 -14.79 -3.88 -6.97
C ARG A 455 -15.31 -4.86 -8.02
N ASP A 456 -16.62 -5.02 -8.14
CA ASP A 456 -17.27 -5.99 -9.01
C ASP A 456 -18.39 -5.35 -9.83
N ILE A 457 -18.46 -5.68 -11.12
CA ILE A 457 -19.54 -5.26 -12.01
C ILE A 457 -20.09 -6.50 -12.71
N GLY A 458 -21.30 -6.91 -12.34
CA GLY A 458 -21.96 -8.06 -12.96
C GLY A 458 -21.20 -9.39 -12.78
N GLY A 459 -20.55 -9.60 -11.64
CA GLY A 459 -19.73 -10.79 -11.35
C GLY A 459 -18.32 -10.74 -11.92
N VAL A 460 -17.90 -9.60 -12.46
CA VAL A 460 -16.54 -9.36 -12.94
C VAL A 460 -15.80 -8.48 -11.95
N GLU A 461 -14.74 -9.01 -11.34
CA GLU A 461 -13.82 -8.21 -10.54
C GLU A 461 -13.11 -7.17 -11.43
N VAL A 462 -13.43 -5.90 -11.25
CA VAL A 462 -12.94 -4.78 -12.07
C VAL A 462 -11.75 -4.04 -11.44
N ARG A 463 -11.44 -4.28 -10.16
CA ARG A 463 -10.32 -3.67 -9.43
C ARG A 463 -9.61 -4.70 -8.57
N TYR A 464 -8.27 -4.77 -8.62
CA TYR A 464 -7.52 -5.70 -7.76
C TYR A 464 -7.01 -5.07 -6.46
N ASP A 465 -6.77 -3.76 -6.43
CA ASP A 465 -6.25 -3.05 -5.25
C ASP A 465 -7.02 -1.78 -4.89
N GLY A 466 -8.19 -1.57 -5.50
CA GLY A 466 -9.00 -0.38 -5.26
C GLY A 466 -8.64 0.85 -6.08
N VAL A 467 -7.59 0.78 -6.90
CA VAL A 467 -7.20 1.84 -7.85
C VAL A 467 -7.15 1.28 -9.27
N HIS A 468 -6.41 0.19 -9.44
CA HIS A 468 -6.04 -0.33 -10.75
C HIS A 468 -7.03 -1.36 -11.29
N LEU A 469 -7.19 -1.36 -12.61
CA LEU A 469 -8.10 -2.28 -13.30
C LEU A 469 -7.50 -3.68 -13.40
N THR A 470 -8.35 -4.69 -13.25
CA THR A 470 -8.03 -6.04 -13.73
C THR A 470 -8.09 -6.05 -15.26
N GLY A 471 -7.47 -7.05 -15.90
CA GLY A 471 -7.64 -7.23 -17.34
C GLY A 471 -9.09 -7.48 -17.76
N ALA A 472 -9.93 -8.02 -16.87
CA ALA A 472 -11.36 -8.18 -17.13
C ALA A 472 -12.10 -6.83 -17.02
N GLY A 473 -11.78 -6.01 -16.03
CA GLY A 473 -12.30 -4.65 -15.90
C GLY A 473 -11.93 -3.77 -17.11
N ALA A 474 -10.70 -3.84 -17.59
CA ALA A 474 -10.28 -3.13 -18.80
C ALA A 474 -11.09 -3.55 -20.03
N ARG A 475 -11.41 -4.85 -20.18
CA ARG A 475 -12.27 -5.35 -21.26
C ARG A 475 -13.72 -4.84 -21.18
N LEU A 476 -14.23 -4.51 -20.00
CA LEU A 476 -15.54 -3.86 -19.87
C LEU A 476 -15.51 -2.41 -20.37
N VAL A 477 -14.39 -1.70 -20.20
CA VAL A 477 -14.19 -0.32 -20.69
C VAL A 477 -14.00 -0.27 -22.20
N ALA A 478 -13.34 -1.28 -22.77
CA ALA A 478 -12.88 -1.29 -24.16
C ALA A 478 -13.93 -0.90 -25.21
N PRO A 479 -15.17 -1.42 -25.25
CA PRO A 479 -16.12 -1.10 -26.30
C PRO A 479 -16.42 0.41 -26.37
N GLY A 480 -16.77 1.01 -25.23
CA GLY A 480 -17.08 2.44 -25.15
C GLY A 480 -15.87 3.31 -25.49
N LEU A 481 -14.69 2.97 -24.95
CA LEU A 481 -13.45 3.71 -25.21
C LEU A 481 -13.11 3.69 -26.71
N PHE A 482 -13.18 2.52 -27.37
CA PHE A 482 -12.89 2.40 -28.80
C PHE A 482 -13.88 3.18 -29.66
N ASP A 483 -15.16 3.16 -29.31
CA ASP A 483 -16.19 3.88 -30.05
C ASP A 483 -16.00 5.40 -29.90
N THR A 484 -15.63 5.89 -28.72
CA THR A 484 -15.31 7.32 -28.51
C THR A 484 -14.03 7.74 -29.24
N ILE A 485 -12.97 6.93 -29.20
CA ILE A 485 -11.72 7.19 -29.96
C ILE A 485 -12.03 7.33 -31.46
N ARG A 486 -12.82 6.43 -32.04
CA ARG A 486 -13.20 6.55 -33.46
C ARG A 486 -14.11 7.74 -33.72
N SER A 487 -15.05 8.02 -32.82
CA SER A 487 -15.97 9.14 -32.97
C SER A 487 -15.22 10.47 -33.02
N ILE A 488 -14.25 10.69 -32.13
CA ILE A 488 -13.50 11.95 -32.10
C ILE A 488 -12.52 12.06 -33.27
N ALA A 489 -11.90 10.94 -33.68
CA ALA A 489 -11.00 10.92 -34.82
C ALA A 489 -11.70 11.30 -36.14
N ASN A 490 -12.96 10.87 -36.31
CA ASN A 490 -13.76 11.13 -37.50
C ASN A 490 -14.61 12.40 -37.42
N ALA A 491 -14.57 13.15 -36.30
CA ALA A 491 -15.34 14.37 -36.15
C ALA A 491 -14.88 15.42 -37.17
N PRO A 492 -15.80 16.24 -37.74
CA PRO A 492 -15.41 17.39 -38.55
C PRO A 492 -14.45 18.31 -37.78
N ALA A 493 -13.52 18.94 -38.50
CA ALA A 493 -12.59 19.91 -37.93
C ALA A 493 -13.29 21.20 -37.50
#